data_AF-A0A1H3AXS1-F1
#
_entry.id   AF-A0A1H3AXS1-F1
#
_cell.length_a   1.000
_cell.length_b   1.000
_cell.length_c   1.000
_cell.angle_alpha   90.00
_cell.angle_beta   90.00
_cell.angle_gamma   90.00
#
_symmetry.space_group_name_H-M   'P 1'
#
loop_
_entity.id
_entity.type
_entity.pdbx_description
1 polymer ?
#
loop_
_entity_poly.entity_id
_entity_poly.type
_entity_poly.pdbx_seq_one_letter_code
_entity_poly.pdbx_strand_id
1 'polypeptide(L)' 'MVSGTVVISLTGSGHELLHLAGWLRGEDDLRPGVTMDEDSIEVVVNSGSVATLCTSVFDWLGHRREIDSVSLSMRAEKA' A
#
# COMPACT_ATOMS: atom_id res chain seq x y z
N MET A 1 20.84 1.82 4.39
CA MET A 1 19.65 1.70 3.52
C MET A 1 18.48 2.16 4.39
N VAL A 2 17.75 3.20 4.00
CA VAL A 2 16.63 3.69 4.81
C VAL A 2 15.38 2.97 4.34
N SER A 3 14.80 2.19 5.25
CA SER A 3 13.50 1.55 5.08
C SER A 3 12.45 2.44 5.73
N GLY A 4 11.28 2.56 5.12
CA GLY A 4 10.14 3.23 5.69
C GLY A 4 8.91 2.35 5.58
N THR A 5 7.97 2.53 6.50
CA THR A 5 6.70 1.83 6.49
C THR A 5 5.62 2.79 5.99
N VAL A 6 4.93 2.42 4.92
CA VAL A 6 3.76 3.12 4.42
C VAL A 6 2.51 2.43 4.94
N VAL A 7 1.70 3.16 5.69
CA VAL A 7 0.39 2.73 6.15
C VAL A 7 -0.64 3.25 5.16
N ILE A 8 -1.44 2.35 4.61
CA ILE A 8 -2.50 2.64 3.65
C ILE A 8 -3.83 2.32 4.30
N SER A 9 -4.73 3.31 4.34
CA SER A 9 -6.08 3.15 4.84
C SER A 9 -7.08 3.62 3.79
N LEU A 10 -8.19 2.90 3.68
CA LEU A 10 -9.27 3.19 2.75
C LEU A 10 -10.50 3.62 3.53
N THR A 11 -11.21 4.64 3.03
CA THR A 11 -12.54 4.97 3.59
C THR A 11 -13.57 4.11 2.85
N GLY A 12 -13.95 2.98 3.43
CA GLY A 12 -14.83 2.01 2.79
C GLY A 12 -14.80 0.62 3.42
N SER A 13 -15.47 -0.35 2.79
CA SER A 13 -15.54 -1.74 3.27
C SER A 13 -14.19 -2.45 3.23
N GLY A 14 -13.86 -3.24 4.27
CA GLY A 14 -12.60 -4.01 4.36
C GLY A 14 -12.33 -5.00 3.21
N HIS A 15 -13.33 -5.27 2.36
CA HIS A 15 -13.16 -6.03 1.13
C HIS A 15 -12.20 -5.35 0.14
N GLU A 16 -12.19 -4.02 0.08
CA GLU A 16 -11.29 -3.28 -0.81
C GLU A 16 -9.84 -3.28 -0.29
N LEU A 17 -9.65 -3.29 1.04
CA LEU A 17 -8.32 -3.47 1.64
C LEU A 17 -7.75 -4.84 1.30
N LEU A 18 -8.57 -5.91 1.36
CA LEU A 18 -8.17 -7.24 0.92
C LEU A 18 -7.77 -7.25 -0.56
N HIS A 19 -8.53 -6.58 -1.41
CA HIS A 19 -8.24 -6.48 -2.85
C HIS A 19 -6.94 -5.72 -3.12
N LEU A 20 -6.72 -4.60 -2.43
CA LEU A 20 -5.50 -3.81 -2.54
C LEU A 20 -4.28 -4.58 -2.00
N ALA A 21 -4.41 -5.28 -0.88
CA ALA A 21 -3.33 -6.11 -0.34
C ALA A 21 -2.97 -7.25 -1.31
N GLY A 22 -3.96 -7.86 -1.96
CA GLY A 22 -3.75 -8.86 -3.01
C GLY A 22 -3.04 -8.27 -4.24
N TRP A 23 -3.46 -7.07 -4.66
CA TRP A 23 -2.84 -6.34 -5.77
C TRP A 23 -1.37 -6.03 -5.51
N LEU A 24 -1.06 -5.45 -4.35
CA LEU A 24 0.31 -5.09 -3.95
C LEU A 24 1.20 -6.33 -3.75
N ARG A 25 0.64 -7.46 -3.32
CA ARG A 25 1.37 -8.74 -3.24
C ARG A 25 1.69 -9.34 -4.60
N GLY A 26 1.04 -8.89 -5.67
CA GLY A 26 1.38 -9.22 -7.05
C GLY A 26 2.69 -8.60 -7.52
N GLU A 27 3.13 -7.51 -6.88
CA GLU A 27 4.40 -6.83 -7.18
C GLU A 27 5.54 -7.53 -6.43
N ASP A 28 6.48 -8.15 -7.15
CA ASP A 28 7.62 -8.87 -6.56
C ASP A 28 8.45 -8.01 -5.58
N ASP A 29 8.60 -6.71 -5.89
CA ASP A 29 9.35 -5.75 -5.08
C ASP A 29 8.65 -5.39 -3.75
N LEU A 30 7.31 -5.50 -3.69
CA LEU A 30 6.51 -5.09 -2.54
C LEU A 30 6.05 -6.28 -1.70
N ARG A 31 5.81 -7.43 -2.35
CA ARG A 31 5.31 -8.68 -1.75
C ARG A 31 5.90 -9.02 -0.37
N PRO A 32 7.23 -8.99 -0.14
CA PRO A 32 7.78 -9.35 1.17
C PRO A 32 7.43 -8.36 2.29
N GLY A 33 7.04 -7.12 1.96
CA GLY A 33 6.77 -6.04 2.90
C GLY A 33 5.28 -5.76 3.16
N VAL A 34 4.34 -6.45 2.49
CA VAL A 34 2.88 -6.19 2.62
C VAL A 34 2.25 -6.99 3.76
N THR A 35 1.96 -6.29 4.85
CA THR A 35 1.18 -6.76 6.00
C THR A 35 -0.21 -6.14 5.97
N MET A 36 -1.23 -6.92 6.29
CA MET A 36 -2.61 -6.43 6.35
C MET A 36 -3.11 -6.51 7.79
N ASP A 37 -3.77 -5.44 8.22
CA ASP A 37 -4.48 -5.32 9.49
C ASP A 37 -6.00 -5.20 9.23
N GLU A 38 -6.82 -5.04 10.27
CA GLU A 38 -8.29 -5.00 10.15
C GLU A 38 -8.75 -3.79 9.32
N ASP A 39 -8.10 -2.63 9.51
CA ASP A 39 -8.48 -1.36 8.89
C ASP A 39 -7.37 -0.74 8.02
N SER A 40 -6.25 -1.43 7.81
CA SER A 40 -5.11 -0.86 7.07
C SER A 40 -4.18 -1.90 6.45
N ILE A 41 -3.34 -1.43 5.54
CA ILE A 41 -2.24 -2.19 4.94
C ILE A 41 -0.95 -1.49 5.28
N GLU A 42 0.01 -2.20 5.84
CA GLU A 42 1.37 -1.72 6.03
C GLU A 42 2.27 -2.28 4.95
N VAL A 43 3.03 -1.40 4.29
CA VAL A 43 4.00 -1.78 3.26
C VAL A 43 5.37 -1.26 3.64
N VAL A 44 6.30 -2.17 3.88
CA VAL A 44 7.71 -1.81 4.06
C VAL A 44 8.30 -1.51 2.69
N VAL A 45 8.77 -0.28 2.51
CA VAL A 45 9.40 0.20 1.27
C VAL A 45 10.78 0.77 1.53
N ASN A 46 11.59 0.77 0.49
CA ASN A 46 12.87 1.46 0.43
C ASN A 46 12.85 2.45 -0.75
N SER A 47 13.93 3.21 -0.94
CA SER A 47 14.04 4.18 -2.04
C SER A 47 13.86 3.59 -3.45
N GLY A 48 14.14 2.30 -3.64
CA GLY A 48 13.92 1.58 -4.90
C GLY A 48 12.47 1.15 -5.12
N SER A 49 11.81 0.67 -4.05
CA SER A 49 10.45 0.11 -4.15
C SER A 49 9.33 1.15 -3.96
N VAL A 50 9.64 2.37 -3.48
CA VAL A 50 8.63 3.43 -3.26
C VAL A 50 7.96 3.90 -4.56
N ALA A 51 8.72 3.95 -5.67
CA ALA A 51 8.16 4.32 -6.97
C ALA A 51 7.18 3.26 -7.48
N THR A 52 7.51 1.97 -7.28
CA THR A 52 6.64 0.83 -7.58
C THR A 52 5.37 0.88 -6.74
N LEU A 53 5.49 1.13 -5.43
CA LEU A 53 4.33 1.29 -4.54
C LEU A 53 3.38 2.38 -5.05
N CYS A 54 3.89 3.60 -5.29
CA CYS A 54 3.06 4.70 -5.77
C CYS A 54 2.38 4.33 -7.09
N THR A 55 3.13 3.81 -8.05
CA THR A 55 2.60 3.45 -9.38
C THR A 55 1.52 2.38 -9.26
N SER A 56 1.75 1.34 -8.48
CA SER A 56 0.81 0.22 -8.28
C SER A 56 -0.46 0.68 -7.57
N VAL A 57 -0.37 1.56 -6.57
CA VAL A 57 -1.54 2.14 -5.87
C VAL A 57 -2.35 3.04 -6.81
N PHE A 58 -1.70 3.89 -7.60
CA PHE A 58 -2.39 4.74 -8.57
C PHE A 58 -3.04 3.93 -9.69
N ASP A 59 -2.38 2.88 -10.17
CA ASP A 59 -2.96 1.97 -11.16
C ASP A 59 -4.18 1.24 -10.60
N TRP A 60 -4.07 0.71 -9.38
CA TRP A 60 -5.21 0.10 -8.68
C TRP A 60 -6.38 1.06 -8.50
N LEU A 61 -6.11 2.32 -8.15
CA LEU A 61 -7.12 3.38 -8.06
C LEU A 61 -7.78 3.68 -9.41
N GLY A 62 -7.01 3.66 -10.50
CA GLY A 62 -7.56 3.82 -11.85
C GLY A 62 -8.56 2.72 -12.24
N HIS A 63 -8.40 1.52 -11.67
CA HIS A 63 -9.30 0.38 -11.87
C HIS A 63 -10.53 0.39 -10.94
N ARG A 64 -10.59 1.26 -9.94
CA ARG A 64 -11.69 1.35 -8.96
C ARG A 64 -12.43 2.67 -9.06
N ARG A 65 -13.65 2.64 -9.61
CA ARG A 65 -14.52 3.82 -9.70
C ARG A 65 -15.33 4.12 -8.43
N GLU A 66 -15.38 3.19 -7.48
CA GLU A 66 -16.26 3.27 -6.31
C GLU A 66 -15.53 3.70 -5.01
N ILE A 67 -14.22 3.91 -5.07
CA ILE A 67 -13.44 4.36 -3.91
C ILE A 67 -13.33 5.87 -3.94
N ASP A 68 -13.87 6.51 -2.90
CA ASP A 68 -13.90 7.97 -2.78
C ASP A 68 -12.56 8.54 -2.29
N SER A 69 -11.84 7.80 -1.43
CA SER A 69 -10.57 8.29 -0.87
C SER A 69 -9.63 7.18 -0.38
N VAL A 70 -8.34 7.37 -0.65
CA VAL A 70 -7.21 6.58 -0.16
C VAL A 70 -6.30 7.48 0.64
N SER A 71 -6.01 7.09 1.88
CA SER A 71 -5.06 7.78 2.73
C SER A 71 -3.74 7.00 2.77
N LEU A 72 -2.65 7.68 2.41
CA LEU A 72 -1.30 7.15 2.45
C LEU A 72 -0.52 7.90 3.54
N SER A 73 -0.16 7.21 4.60
CA SER A 73 0.63 7.75 5.72
C SER A 73 1.98 7.06 5.79
N MET A 74 3.04 7.80 5.47
CA MET A 74 4.40 7.26 5.55
C MET A 74 5.00 7.51 6.93
N ARG A 75 5.48 6.43 7.56
CA ARG A 75 6.30 6.46 8.77
C ARG A 75 7.71 6.05 8.41
N ALA A 76 8.64 7.00 8.47
CA ALA A 76 10.06 6.68 8.36
C ALA A 76 10.52 6.08 9.70
N GLU A 77 11.08 4.87 9.67
CA GLU A 77 11.81 4.37 10.82
C GLU A 77 13.12 5.17 10.91
N LYS A 78 13.30 5.92 12.00
CA LYS A 78 14.58 6.58 12.28
C LYS A 78 15.61 5.48 12.54
N ALA A 79 16.60 5.40 11.65
CA ALA A 79 17.84 4.66 11.89
C ALA A 79 18.64 5.28 13.04
#